data_AF-A0A3D2M2T5-F1
#
_entry.id   AF-A0A3D2M2T5-F1
#
_cell.length_a   1.000
_cell.length_b   1.000
_cell.length_c   1.000
_cell.angle_alpha   90.00
_cell.angle_beta   90.00
_cell.angle_gamma   90.00
#
_symmetry.space_group_name_H-M   'P 1'
#
loop_
_entity.id
_entity.type
_entity.pdbx_description
1 polymer ?
#
loop_
_entity_poly.entity_id
_entity_poly.type
_entity_poly.pdbx_seq_one_letter_code
_entity_poly.pdbx_strand_id
1 'polypeptide(L)'
;MQEATHQALSSAYESILTDETLDCLSQVETNLAGVFLPSAPAKPVSLMIVGRETTSWFGGFPKIHTMDRAEYIAASMERHHQAIGQRAGRSKFRQFYKKAEKIVEPTGGSVAWHNLFAISFKKNSPVRCKAISHIADLSRKLLLAQIEILQPRAVLFVSGPSADEKLELHEALRAELRSQTATLSAADFSSKHIPKELQDNYLTFLEVKGFPKNAIVKDTAYITAKLKRRRKYVFGNGVWISTPPDVEADAIKIESDELIGTTIVTINSQIATQN
;
A
#
# COMPACT_ATOMS: atom_id res chain seq x y z
N MET A 1 -3.99 13.63 22.98
CA MET A 1 -3.53 13.38 21.59
C MET A 1 -3.92 11.98 21.11
N GLN A 2 -3.59 10.90 21.84
CA GLN A 2 -3.96 9.52 21.48
C GLN A 2 -5.48 9.33 21.25
N GLU A 3 -6.32 9.84 22.15
CA GLU A 3 -7.77 9.67 22.09
C GLU A 3 -8.39 10.39 20.87
N ALA A 4 -7.91 11.59 20.55
CA ALA A 4 -8.33 12.33 19.36
C ALA A 4 -7.93 11.61 18.06
N THR A 5 -6.72 11.05 17.98
CA THR A 5 -6.28 10.26 16.82
C THR A 5 -7.08 8.96 16.69
N HIS A 6 -7.37 8.29 17.79
CA HIS A 6 -8.19 7.08 17.81
C HIS A 6 -9.62 7.38 17.34
N GLN A 7 -10.22 8.47 17.82
CA GLN A 7 -11.54 8.91 17.40
C GLN A 7 -11.56 9.27 15.90
N ALA A 8 -10.56 9.99 15.41
CA ALA A 8 -10.44 10.33 13.99
C ALA A 8 -10.36 9.07 13.10
N LEU A 9 -9.60 8.05 13.51
CA LEU A 9 -9.58 6.77 12.80
C LEU A 9 -10.94 6.07 12.82
N SER A 10 -11.60 6.03 13.98
CA SER A 10 -12.93 5.42 14.12
C SER A 10 -13.94 6.08 13.18
N SER A 11 -14.02 7.41 13.17
CA SER A 11 -14.90 8.15 12.27
C SER A 11 -14.54 7.96 10.79
N ALA A 12 -13.25 7.87 10.46
CA ALA A 12 -12.83 7.57 9.09
C ALA A 12 -13.25 6.16 8.66
N TYR A 13 -13.08 5.16 9.52
CA TYR A 13 -13.55 3.80 9.25
C TYR A 13 -15.07 3.75 9.07
N GLU A 14 -15.82 4.47 9.89
CA GLU A 14 -17.28 4.53 9.78
C GLU A 14 -17.74 5.12 8.44
N SER A 15 -17.11 6.21 7.98
CA SER A 15 -17.44 6.81 6.68
C SER A 15 -17.04 5.92 5.48
N ILE A 16 -16.02 5.08 5.62
CA ILE A 16 -15.56 4.17 4.57
C ILE A 16 -16.41 2.89 4.51
N LEU A 17 -16.86 2.39 5.66
CA LEU A 17 -17.64 1.15 5.78
C LEU A 17 -19.14 1.42 5.59
N THR A 18 -19.53 1.77 4.38
CA THR A 18 -20.94 1.96 4.02
C THR A 18 -21.66 0.63 3.84
N ASP A 19 -22.96 0.62 4.11
CA ASP A 19 -23.81 -0.57 3.92
C ASP A 19 -23.75 -1.07 2.47
N GLU A 20 -23.75 -0.15 1.49
CA GLU A 20 -23.57 -0.47 0.08
C GLU A 20 -22.25 -1.24 -0.19
N THR A 21 -21.14 -0.81 0.41
CA THR A 21 -19.85 -1.47 0.24
C THR A 21 -19.86 -2.86 0.86
N LEU A 22 -20.44 -3.00 2.06
CA LEU A 22 -20.49 -4.26 2.80
C LEU A 22 -21.44 -5.28 2.16
N ASP A 23 -22.59 -4.83 1.69
CA ASP A 23 -23.59 -5.65 1.00
C ASP A 23 -23.07 -6.15 -0.34
N CYS A 24 -22.37 -5.30 -1.10
CA CYS A 24 -21.71 -5.73 -2.32
C CYS A 24 -20.72 -6.87 -2.07
N LEU A 25 -19.95 -6.80 -0.98
CA LEU A 25 -18.99 -7.84 -0.61
C LEU A 25 -19.68 -9.16 -0.20
N SER A 26 -20.73 -9.10 0.61
CA SER A 26 -21.44 -10.28 1.11
C SER A 26 -22.27 -10.98 0.03
N GLN A 27 -22.79 -10.25 -0.95
CA GLN A 27 -23.48 -10.81 -2.12
C GLN A 27 -22.52 -11.57 -3.04
N VAL A 28 -21.28 -11.09 -3.18
CA VAL A 28 -20.29 -11.65 -4.11
C VAL A 28 -19.50 -12.80 -3.47
N GLU A 29 -19.29 -12.81 -2.15
CA GLU A 29 -18.45 -13.79 -1.47
C GLU A 29 -18.92 -14.16 -0.06
N THR A 30 -19.03 -15.46 0.21
CA THR A 30 -19.56 -16.01 1.49
C THR A 30 -18.46 -16.46 2.47
N ASN A 31 -17.21 -16.53 2.01
CA ASN A 31 -16.06 -16.97 2.81
C ASN A 31 -15.30 -15.83 3.50
N LEU A 32 -15.83 -14.62 3.45
CA LEU A 32 -15.31 -13.48 4.20
C LEU A 32 -15.42 -13.78 5.72
N ALA A 33 -14.46 -13.28 6.50
CA ALA A 33 -14.43 -13.49 7.94
C ALA A 33 -14.48 -12.21 8.79
N GLY A 34 -13.98 -11.08 8.35
CA GLY A 34 -14.08 -9.86 9.15
C GLY A 34 -13.14 -8.79 8.66
N VAL A 35 -13.56 -7.53 8.83
CA VAL A 35 -12.76 -6.36 8.50
C VAL A 35 -11.78 -6.10 9.64
N PHE A 36 -10.50 -6.03 9.31
CA PHE A 36 -9.38 -5.70 10.17
C PHE A 36 -9.26 -4.18 10.28
N LEU A 37 -9.61 -3.66 11.45
CA LEU A 37 -9.57 -2.23 11.74
C LEU A 37 -8.58 -2.00 12.89
N PRO A 38 -7.35 -1.55 12.59
CA PRO A 38 -6.33 -1.35 13.61
C PRO A 38 -6.56 -0.07 14.42
N SER A 39 -6.28 -0.16 15.72
CA SER A 39 -6.27 0.95 16.68
C SER A 39 -5.07 1.89 16.51
N ALA A 40 -5.22 3.16 16.87
CA ALA A 40 -4.09 4.10 16.96
C ALA A 40 -3.09 3.71 18.08
N PRO A 41 -1.77 3.75 17.83
CA PRO A 41 -0.76 3.70 18.88
C PRO A 41 -0.80 4.93 19.81
N ALA A 42 -0.25 4.81 21.02
CA ALA A 42 -0.24 5.89 22.01
C ALA A 42 0.72 7.04 21.67
N LYS A 43 1.89 6.70 21.09
CA LYS A 43 2.93 7.65 20.69
C LYS A 43 2.81 7.95 19.18
N PRO A 44 3.33 9.10 18.70
CA PRO A 44 3.37 9.41 17.27
C PRO A 44 3.97 8.28 16.45
N VAL A 45 3.38 7.99 15.29
CA VAL A 45 3.79 6.86 14.46
C VAL A 45 4.99 7.24 13.62
N SER A 46 6.14 6.61 13.89
CA SER A 46 7.34 6.78 13.06
C SER A 46 7.37 5.78 11.91
N LEU A 47 6.79 4.60 12.11
CA LEU A 47 6.84 3.49 11.16
C LEU A 47 5.47 2.83 11.07
N MET A 48 4.97 2.60 9.86
CA MET A 48 3.84 1.71 9.62
C MET A 48 4.32 0.43 8.96
N ILE A 49 3.87 -0.72 9.45
CA ILE A 49 4.13 -2.03 8.86
C ILE A 49 2.82 -2.55 8.27
N VAL A 50 2.84 -2.85 6.97
CA VAL A 50 1.72 -3.44 6.24
C VAL A 50 2.00 -4.92 6.00
N GLY A 51 1.27 -5.79 6.70
CA GLY A 51 1.42 -7.25 6.62
C GLY A 51 0.43 -7.93 5.70
N ARG A 52 0.43 -9.27 5.71
CA ARG A 52 -0.67 -10.07 5.13
C ARG A 52 -1.88 -10.10 6.05
N GLU A 53 -3.03 -10.28 5.43
CA GLU A 53 -4.31 -10.55 6.08
C GLU A 53 -4.20 -11.51 7.26
N THR A 54 -4.86 -11.17 8.35
CA THR A 54 -5.13 -12.11 9.42
C THR A 54 -6.14 -13.17 8.95
N THR A 55 -6.01 -14.39 9.45
CA THR A 55 -7.00 -15.44 9.20
C THR A 55 -8.14 -15.32 10.21
N SER A 56 -9.38 -15.41 9.73
CA SER A 56 -10.56 -15.42 10.59
C SER A 56 -10.65 -14.27 11.60
N TRP A 57 -10.39 -13.03 11.16
CA TRP A 57 -10.45 -11.87 12.06
C TRP A 57 -11.87 -11.68 12.60
N PHE A 58 -11.98 -11.39 13.90
CA PHE A 58 -13.22 -11.01 14.58
C PHE A 58 -14.40 -12.01 14.53
N GLY A 59 -14.20 -13.23 14.01
CA GLY A 59 -15.13 -14.35 14.18
C GLY A 59 -16.29 -14.43 13.19
N GLY A 60 -16.20 -13.80 12.01
CA GLY A 60 -17.14 -14.02 10.89
C GLY A 60 -17.66 -12.72 10.29
N PHE A 61 -17.67 -12.62 8.95
CA PHE A 61 -18.12 -11.41 8.26
C PHE A 61 -19.59 -11.07 8.54
N PRO A 62 -20.52 -12.02 8.73
CA PRO A 62 -21.90 -11.68 9.10
C PRO A 62 -22.04 -10.77 10.32
N LYS A 63 -21.08 -10.78 11.25
CA LYS A 63 -21.11 -9.90 12.43
C LYS A 63 -21.16 -8.42 12.09
N ILE A 64 -20.58 -8.01 10.96
CA ILE A 64 -20.59 -6.61 10.54
C ILE A 64 -22.00 -6.14 10.13
N HIS A 65 -22.88 -7.06 9.76
CA HIS A 65 -24.27 -6.75 9.39
C HIS A 65 -25.24 -6.90 10.57
N THR A 66 -24.87 -7.68 11.61
CA THR A 66 -25.75 -7.94 12.76
C THR A 66 -25.51 -7.01 13.95
N MET A 67 -24.32 -6.43 14.04
CA MET A 67 -23.96 -5.48 15.09
C MET A 67 -24.16 -4.05 14.61
N ASP A 68 -24.33 -3.12 15.54
CA ASP A 68 -24.16 -1.70 15.21
C ASP A 68 -22.75 -1.46 14.63
N ARG A 69 -22.66 -0.60 13.61
CA ARG A 69 -21.40 -0.39 12.89
C ARG A 69 -20.34 0.27 13.77
N ALA A 70 -20.72 1.26 14.58
CA ALA A 70 -19.78 1.91 15.49
C ALA A 70 -19.31 0.92 16.57
N GLU A 71 -20.21 0.06 17.06
CA GLU A 71 -19.86 -1.03 17.98
C GLU A 71 -18.88 -2.03 17.34
N TYR A 72 -19.14 -2.46 16.10
CA TYR A 72 -18.24 -3.36 15.36
C TYR A 72 -16.84 -2.73 15.19
N ILE A 73 -16.78 -1.45 14.81
CA ILE A 73 -15.51 -0.72 14.62
C ILE A 73 -14.74 -0.69 15.93
N ALA A 74 -15.38 -0.25 17.02
CA ALA A 74 -14.75 -0.18 18.33
C ALA A 74 -14.24 -1.55 18.79
N ALA A 75 -15.05 -2.60 18.63
CA ALA A 75 -14.67 -3.94 19.04
C ALA A 75 -13.56 -4.56 18.18
N SER A 76 -13.51 -4.26 16.88
CA SER A 76 -12.38 -4.67 16.02
C SER A 76 -11.09 -3.93 16.40
N MET A 77 -11.17 -2.62 16.65
CA MET A 77 -10.02 -1.82 17.08
C MET A 77 -9.48 -2.28 18.43
N GLU A 78 -10.36 -2.58 19.38
CA GLU A 78 -9.97 -3.12 20.69
C GLU A 78 -9.33 -4.51 20.57
N ARG A 79 -9.88 -5.39 19.73
CA ARG A 79 -9.25 -6.69 19.44
C ARG A 79 -7.85 -6.53 18.87
N HIS A 80 -7.64 -5.54 18.00
CA HIS A 80 -6.31 -5.22 17.50
C HIS A 80 -5.38 -4.74 18.62
N HIS A 81 -5.85 -3.80 19.45
CA HIS A 81 -5.10 -3.26 20.58
C HIS A 81 -4.62 -4.38 21.53
N GLN A 82 -5.49 -5.33 21.84
CA GLN A 82 -5.13 -6.51 22.64
C GLN A 82 -4.12 -7.42 21.93
N ALA A 83 -4.30 -7.65 20.62
CA ALA A 83 -3.42 -8.52 19.84
C ALA A 83 -1.98 -7.98 19.75
N ILE A 84 -1.79 -6.66 19.66
CA ILE A 84 -0.45 -6.05 19.66
C ILE A 84 0.20 -6.09 21.05
N GLY A 85 -0.57 -6.05 22.13
CA GLY A 85 -0.06 -6.14 23.51
C GLY A 85 0.49 -7.52 23.88
N GLN A 86 0.01 -8.58 23.23
CA GLN A 86 0.43 -9.95 23.53
C GLN A 86 1.89 -10.24 23.11
N ARG A 87 2.52 -11.26 23.71
CA ARG A 87 3.84 -11.76 23.28
C ARG A 87 3.79 -12.30 21.85
N ALA A 88 4.83 -12.06 21.04
CA ALA A 88 4.87 -12.45 19.62
C ALA A 88 4.64 -13.95 19.36
N GLY A 89 5.05 -14.81 20.28
CA GLY A 89 4.95 -16.27 20.14
C GLY A 89 5.72 -16.78 18.92
N ARG A 90 5.13 -17.73 18.17
CA ARG A 90 5.73 -18.34 16.97
C ARG A 90 5.49 -17.55 15.67
N SER A 91 4.69 -16.48 15.71
CA SER A 91 4.36 -15.70 14.50
C SER A 91 5.56 -14.87 14.03
N LYS A 92 6.06 -15.16 12.83
CA LYS A 92 7.18 -14.43 12.22
C LYS A 92 6.88 -12.95 12.02
N PHE A 93 5.66 -12.64 11.58
CA PHE A 93 5.20 -11.25 11.45
C PHE A 93 5.23 -10.53 12.79
N ARG A 94 4.68 -11.14 13.85
CA ARG A 94 4.67 -10.50 15.19
C ARG A 94 6.07 -10.40 15.79
N GLN A 95 6.96 -11.35 15.52
CA GLN A 95 8.37 -11.26 15.91
C GLN A 95 9.06 -10.08 15.21
N PHE A 96 8.84 -9.90 13.91
CA PHE A 96 9.33 -8.75 13.16
C PHE A 96 8.77 -7.43 13.69
N TYR A 97 7.45 -7.36 13.90
CA TYR A 97 6.79 -6.18 14.47
C TYR A 97 7.36 -5.80 15.84
N LYS A 98 7.52 -6.78 16.76
CA LYS A 98 8.14 -6.53 18.08
C LYS A 98 9.60 -6.11 17.99
N LYS A 99 10.34 -6.59 17.00
CA LYS A 99 11.72 -6.13 16.74
C LYS A 99 11.72 -4.67 16.27
N ALA A 100 10.81 -4.29 15.38
CA ALA A 100 10.65 -2.91 14.93
C ALA A 100 10.24 -1.97 16.06
N GLU A 101 9.32 -2.39 16.94
CA GLU A 101 8.95 -1.61 18.13
C GLU A 101 10.15 -1.31 19.02
N LYS A 102 11.01 -2.31 19.30
CA LYS A 102 12.23 -2.12 20.09
C LYS A 102 13.23 -1.15 19.47
N ILE A 103 13.26 -1.05 18.14
CA ILE A 103 14.15 -0.12 17.41
C ILE A 103 13.57 1.29 17.43
N VAL A 104 12.26 1.43 17.28
CA VAL A 104 11.58 2.73 17.17
C VAL A 104 11.32 3.36 18.53
N GLU A 105 11.01 2.57 19.57
CA GLU A 105 10.65 3.08 20.89
C GLU A 105 11.66 4.06 21.51
N PRO A 106 12.99 3.82 21.44
CA PRO A 106 13.99 4.77 21.94
C PRO A 106 13.97 6.14 21.25
N THR A 107 13.40 6.24 20.04
CA THR A 107 13.27 7.49 19.29
C THR A 107 12.07 8.34 19.74
N GLY A 108 11.27 7.84 20.69
CA GLY A 108 10.02 8.47 21.12
C GLY A 108 8.82 8.19 20.19
N GLY A 109 9.04 7.48 19.08
CA GLY A 109 7.98 7.08 18.16
C GLY A 109 7.33 5.73 18.50
N SER A 110 6.35 5.35 17.69
CA SER A 110 5.71 4.03 17.70
C SER A 110 5.68 3.39 16.32
N VAL A 111 5.29 2.11 16.32
CA VAL A 111 5.01 1.35 15.11
C VAL A 111 3.49 1.17 14.99
N ALA A 112 2.93 1.42 13.81
CA ALA A 112 1.56 1.08 13.47
C ALA A 112 1.52 -0.21 12.63
N TRP A 113 0.38 -0.92 12.68
CA TRP A 113 0.14 -2.12 11.88
C TRP A 113 -1.10 -1.91 10.98
N HIS A 114 -0.96 -2.26 9.71
CA HIS A 114 -2.06 -2.47 8.77
C HIS A 114 -1.91 -3.81 8.02
N ASN A 115 -2.94 -4.27 7.31
CA ASN A 115 -2.85 -5.42 6.40
C ASN A 115 -3.10 -5.01 4.95
N LEU A 116 -2.42 -5.65 4.01
CA LEU A 116 -2.55 -5.37 2.58
C LEU A 116 -3.99 -5.51 2.11
N PHE A 117 -4.66 -6.62 2.48
CA PHE A 117 -6.12 -6.66 2.47
C PHE A 117 -6.67 -6.51 3.89
N ALA A 118 -7.56 -5.54 4.06
CA ALA A 118 -8.23 -5.29 5.33
C ALA A 118 -9.32 -6.33 5.61
N ILE A 119 -9.73 -7.15 4.64
CA ILE A 119 -10.72 -8.21 4.86
C ILE A 119 -10.02 -9.55 5.04
N SER A 120 -10.24 -10.15 6.20
CA SER A 120 -9.82 -11.53 6.48
C SER A 120 -10.72 -12.54 5.78
N PHE A 121 -10.12 -13.67 5.42
CA PHE A 121 -10.81 -14.79 4.79
C PHE A 121 -10.74 -16.03 5.70
N LYS A 122 -11.74 -16.92 5.64
CA LYS A 122 -11.85 -18.05 6.57
C LYS A 122 -10.66 -19.02 6.53
N LYS A 123 -10.08 -19.28 5.35
CA LYS A 123 -9.02 -20.31 5.20
C LYS A 123 -7.87 -19.96 4.25
N ASN A 124 -7.89 -18.82 3.56
CA ASN A 124 -6.93 -18.46 2.51
C ASN A 124 -6.72 -16.93 2.41
N SER A 125 -6.03 -16.45 1.38
CA SER A 125 -5.98 -15.02 1.02
C SER A 125 -7.13 -14.67 0.07
N PRO A 126 -7.69 -13.44 0.10
CA PRO A 126 -8.79 -13.05 -0.80
C PRO A 126 -8.38 -12.95 -2.28
N VAL A 127 -7.09 -13.10 -2.62
CA VAL A 127 -6.54 -12.87 -3.98
C VAL A 127 -7.30 -13.58 -5.11
N ARG A 128 -7.87 -14.77 -4.87
CA ARG A 128 -8.59 -15.56 -5.87
C ARG A 128 -10.11 -15.50 -5.76
N CYS A 129 -10.66 -14.68 -4.85
CA CYS A 129 -12.10 -14.59 -4.67
C CYS A 129 -12.74 -13.66 -5.71
N LYS A 130 -14.05 -13.83 -5.92
CA LYS A 130 -14.81 -13.01 -6.89
C LYS A 130 -14.88 -11.53 -6.47
N ALA A 131 -14.83 -11.26 -5.17
CA ALA A 131 -14.90 -9.93 -4.58
C ALA A 131 -13.55 -9.18 -4.53
N ILE A 132 -12.47 -9.72 -5.13
CA ILE A 132 -11.11 -9.18 -4.95
C ILE A 132 -10.96 -7.71 -5.34
N SER A 133 -11.65 -7.23 -6.37
CA SER A 133 -11.65 -5.81 -6.76
C SER A 133 -12.20 -4.93 -5.64
N HIS A 134 -13.39 -5.28 -5.12
CA HIS A 134 -14.05 -4.56 -4.03
C HIS A 134 -13.23 -4.63 -2.73
N ILE A 135 -12.65 -5.80 -2.42
CA ILE A 135 -11.75 -5.95 -1.26
C ILE A 135 -10.52 -5.06 -1.42
N ALA A 136 -9.90 -5.02 -2.60
CA ALA A 136 -8.73 -4.18 -2.85
C ALA A 136 -9.07 -2.69 -2.76
N ASP A 137 -10.22 -2.27 -3.28
CA ASP A 137 -10.70 -0.89 -3.20
C ASP A 137 -10.96 -0.46 -1.75
N LEU A 138 -11.68 -1.28 -0.98
CA LEU A 138 -11.93 -1.01 0.43
C LEU A 138 -10.63 -0.98 1.24
N SER A 139 -9.75 -1.97 1.03
CA SER A 139 -8.45 -2.06 1.73
C SER A 139 -7.59 -0.85 1.42
N ARG A 140 -7.57 -0.37 0.18
CA ARG A 140 -6.88 0.87 -0.20
C ARG A 140 -7.44 2.08 0.55
N LYS A 141 -8.77 2.25 0.58
CA LYS A 141 -9.40 3.38 1.29
C LYS A 141 -9.03 3.38 2.77
N LEU A 142 -9.10 2.22 3.43
CA LEU A 142 -8.76 2.06 4.85
C LEU A 142 -7.27 2.35 5.12
N LEU A 143 -6.37 1.83 4.29
CA LEU A 143 -4.93 2.09 4.42
C LEU A 143 -4.60 3.57 4.20
N LEU A 144 -5.18 4.21 3.19
CA LEU A 144 -4.97 5.63 2.90
C LEU A 144 -5.44 6.50 4.06
N ALA A 145 -6.66 6.27 4.57
CA ALA A 145 -7.16 6.98 5.74
C ALA A 145 -6.25 6.81 6.96
N GLN A 146 -5.72 5.61 7.19
CA GLN A 146 -4.79 5.38 8.29
C GLN A 146 -3.46 6.12 8.08
N ILE A 147 -2.91 6.17 6.87
CA ILE A 147 -1.69 6.92 6.55
C ILE A 147 -1.94 8.42 6.72
N GLU A 148 -3.07 8.93 6.25
CA GLU A 148 -3.44 10.34 6.35
C GLU A 148 -3.62 10.80 7.79
N ILE A 149 -4.21 9.97 8.64
CA ILE A 149 -4.45 10.32 10.06
C ILE A 149 -3.20 10.09 10.92
N LEU A 150 -2.46 9.00 10.70
CA LEU A 150 -1.30 8.66 11.52
C LEU A 150 0.01 9.33 11.07
N GLN A 151 0.06 9.83 9.83
CA GLN A 151 1.22 10.49 9.23
C GLN A 151 2.55 9.74 9.49
N PRO A 152 2.64 8.42 9.19
CA PRO A 152 3.86 7.66 9.44
C PRO A 152 5.02 8.19 8.58
N ARG A 153 6.22 8.27 9.16
CA ARG A 153 7.42 8.73 8.42
C ARG A 153 7.86 7.73 7.34
N ALA A 154 7.62 6.44 7.59
CA ALA A 154 7.91 5.37 6.64
C ALA A 154 6.82 4.30 6.69
N VAL A 155 6.57 3.65 5.55
CA VAL A 155 5.66 2.51 5.42
C VAL A 155 6.44 1.34 4.85
N LEU A 156 6.44 0.20 5.54
CA LEU A 156 7.08 -1.04 5.10
C LEU A 156 6.02 -2.08 4.75
N PHE A 157 6.02 -2.54 3.50
CA PHE A 157 5.20 -3.64 3.06
C PHE A 157 5.98 -4.94 3.28
N VAL A 158 5.44 -5.81 4.13
CA VAL A 158 6.02 -7.12 4.50
C VAL A 158 5.01 -8.23 4.22
N SER A 159 4.44 -8.19 3.02
CA SER A 159 3.40 -9.11 2.54
C SER A 159 3.92 -10.48 2.11
N GLY A 160 5.25 -10.70 2.17
CA GLY A 160 5.90 -11.97 1.91
C GLY A 160 6.18 -12.24 0.43
N PRO A 161 6.90 -13.34 0.12
CA PRO A 161 7.57 -13.53 -1.16
C PRO A 161 6.66 -13.44 -2.38
N SER A 162 5.43 -13.98 -2.30
CA SER A 162 4.49 -13.96 -3.43
C SER A 162 4.02 -12.55 -3.83
N ALA A 163 3.95 -11.63 -2.85
CA ALA A 163 3.62 -10.23 -3.14
C ALA A 163 4.84 -9.50 -3.71
N ASP A 164 6.03 -9.87 -3.24
CA ASP A 164 7.30 -9.33 -3.71
C ASP A 164 7.56 -9.76 -5.17
N GLU A 165 7.35 -11.04 -5.52
CA GLU A 165 7.41 -11.54 -6.91
C GLU A 165 6.46 -10.79 -7.84
N LYS A 166 5.22 -10.52 -7.40
CA LYS A 166 4.27 -9.73 -8.18
C LYS A 166 4.75 -8.29 -8.37
N LEU A 167 5.33 -7.69 -7.34
CA LEU A 167 5.90 -6.35 -7.42
C LEU A 167 7.11 -6.31 -8.35
N GLU A 168 7.99 -7.30 -8.28
CA GLU A 168 9.14 -7.47 -9.15
C GLU A 168 8.71 -7.62 -10.61
N LEU A 169 7.73 -8.49 -10.90
CA LEU A 169 7.14 -8.60 -12.24
C LEU A 169 6.55 -7.28 -12.73
N HIS A 170 5.90 -6.54 -11.85
CA HIS A 170 5.32 -5.23 -12.19
C HIS A 170 6.41 -4.18 -12.48
N GLU A 171 7.49 -4.16 -11.71
CA GLU A 171 8.61 -3.26 -11.95
C GLU A 171 9.44 -3.67 -13.17
N ALA A 172 9.61 -4.97 -13.42
CA ALA A 172 10.18 -5.51 -14.66
C ALA A 172 9.37 -5.08 -15.88
N LEU A 173 8.04 -5.23 -15.84
CA LEU A 173 7.16 -4.78 -16.93
C LEU A 173 7.28 -3.28 -17.15
N ARG A 174 7.33 -2.49 -16.06
CA ARG A 174 7.57 -1.04 -16.16
C ARG A 174 8.91 -0.72 -16.80
N ALA A 175 9.98 -1.42 -16.42
CA ALA A 175 11.31 -1.22 -16.98
C ALA A 175 11.31 -1.53 -18.49
N GLU A 176 10.66 -2.62 -18.90
CA GLU A 176 10.55 -3.00 -20.30
C GLU A 176 9.72 -2.01 -21.12
N LEU A 177 8.62 -1.51 -20.56
CA LEU A 177 7.82 -0.44 -21.17
C LEU A 177 8.61 0.86 -21.30
N ARG A 178 9.42 1.23 -20.31
CA ARG A 178 10.29 2.42 -20.37
C ARG A 178 11.54 2.27 -21.22
N SER A 179 11.94 1.05 -21.54
CA SER A 179 13.13 0.81 -22.37
C SER A 179 13.01 1.52 -23.73
N GLN A 180 14.15 1.87 -24.33
CA GLN A 180 14.18 2.44 -25.68
C GLN A 180 13.91 1.42 -26.79
N THR A 181 13.68 0.15 -26.43
CA THR A 181 13.29 -0.88 -27.40
C THR A 181 11.99 -0.47 -28.08
N ALA A 182 12.03 -0.42 -29.42
CA ALA A 182 10.92 0.03 -30.26
C ALA A 182 9.76 -0.97 -30.29
N THR A 183 9.96 -2.20 -29.83
CA THR A 183 8.94 -3.24 -29.80
C THR A 183 8.75 -3.82 -28.40
N LEU A 184 7.56 -4.36 -28.14
CA LEU A 184 7.19 -5.09 -26.94
C LEU A 184 6.70 -6.48 -27.35
N SER A 185 7.25 -7.53 -26.76
CA SER A 185 6.87 -8.91 -27.02
C SER A 185 6.45 -9.59 -25.72
N ALA A 186 5.23 -10.12 -25.68
CA ALA A 186 4.75 -10.88 -24.52
C ALA A 186 5.61 -12.13 -24.28
N ALA A 187 6.08 -12.79 -25.35
CA ALA A 187 6.94 -13.97 -25.27
C ALA A 187 8.34 -13.63 -24.74
N ASP A 188 8.90 -12.48 -25.13
CA ASP A 188 10.21 -12.04 -24.62
C ASP A 188 10.11 -11.65 -23.16
N PHE A 189 9.04 -10.94 -22.77
CA PHE A 189 8.79 -10.61 -21.36
C PHE A 189 8.62 -11.88 -20.51
N SER A 190 7.80 -12.83 -20.98
CA SER A 190 7.53 -14.06 -20.23
C SER A 190 8.78 -14.92 -20.06
N SER A 191 9.59 -15.07 -21.11
CA SER A 191 10.82 -15.87 -21.06
C SER A 191 11.88 -15.28 -20.13
N LYS A 192 11.95 -13.94 -19.99
CA LYS A 192 12.90 -13.24 -19.13
C LYS A 192 12.48 -13.16 -17.67
N HIS A 193 11.19 -12.96 -17.40
CA HIS A 193 10.72 -12.56 -16.07
C HIS A 193 9.77 -13.55 -15.41
N ILE A 194 9.12 -14.44 -16.16
CA ILE A 194 8.11 -15.37 -15.64
C ILE A 194 8.69 -16.79 -15.55
N PRO A 195 8.49 -17.53 -14.44
CA PRO A 195 8.90 -18.93 -14.33
C PRO A 195 8.30 -19.80 -15.44
N LYS A 196 9.08 -20.76 -15.97
CA LYS A 196 8.69 -21.61 -17.12
C LYS A 196 7.30 -22.23 -16.97
N GLU A 197 6.95 -22.68 -15.77
CA GLU A 197 5.67 -23.31 -15.45
C GLU A 197 4.44 -22.40 -15.68
N LEU A 198 4.63 -21.08 -15.72
CA LEU A 198 3.55 -20.10 -15.85
C LEU A 198 3.54 -19.37 -17.20
N GLN A 199 4.55 -19.58 -18.06
CA GLN A 199 4.69 -18.85 -19.32
C GLN A 199 3.54 -19.13 -20.28
N ASP A 200 3.19 -20.40 -20.49
CA ASP A 200 2.10 -20.79 -21.40
C ASP A 200 0.75 -20.24 -20.95
N ASN A 201 0.48 -20.29 -19.64
CA ASN A 201 -0.73 -19.72 -19.04
C ASN A 201 -0.80 -18.20 -19.24
N TYR A 202 0.33 -17.51 -19.09
CA TYR A 202 0.42 -16.06 -19.30
C TYR A 202 0.15 -15.68 -20.76
N LEU A 203 0.78 -16.38 -21.72
CA LEU A 203 0.59 -16.13 -23.15
C LEU A 203 -0.85 -16.42 -23.59
N THR A 204 -1.42 -17.53 -23.11
CA THR A 204 -2.82 -17.88 -23.37
C THR A 204 -3.77 -16.82 -22.81
N PHE A 205 -3.51 -16.33 -21.59
CA PHE A 205 -4.31 -15.27 -20.97
C PHE A 205 -4.28 -13.98 -21.81
N LEU A 206 -3.11 -13.57 -22.28
CA LEU A 206 -2.96 -12.38 -23.11
C LEU A 206 -3.67 -12.50 -24.46
N GLU A 207 -3.57 -13.66 -25.10
CA GLU A 207 -4.28 -13.96 -26.35
C GLU A 207 -5.80 -13.87 -26.16
N VAL A 208 -6.34 -14.48 -25.11
CA VAL A 208 -7.77 -14.39 -24.78
C VAL A 208 -8.20 -12.95 -24.49
N LYS A 209 -7.30 -12.12 -23.97
CA LYS A 209 -7.54 -10.68 -23.75
C LYS A 209 -7.33 -9.82 -24.99
N GLY A 210 -7.05 -10.42 -26.15
CA GLY A 210 -6.87 -9.73 -27.42
C GLY A 210 -5.50 -9.07 -27.58
N PHE A 211 -4.53 -9.39 -26.73
CA PHE A 211 -3.16 -8.93 -26.89
C PHE A 211 -2.44 -9.82 -27.93
N PRO A 212 -1.76 -9.25 -28.93
CA PRO A 212 -1.17 -10.01 -30.02
C PRO A 212 0.02 -10.88 -29.58
N LYS A 213 0.19 -12.03 -30.23
CA LYS A 213 1.31 -12.96 -30.01
C LYS A 213 2.66 -12.41 -30.50
N ASN A 214 2.61 -11.56 -31.51
CA ASN A 214 3.80 -10.99 -32.13
C ASN A 214 4.26 -9.73 -31.40
N ALA A 215 5.52 -9.35 -31.60
CA ALA A 215 6.05 -8.11 -31.07
C ALA A 215 5.26 -6.90 -31.64
N ILE A 216 4.79 -6.03 -30.77
CA ILE A 216 4.09 -4.78 -31.14
C ILE A 216 5.05 -3.62 -31.11
N VAL A 217 4.88 -2.67 -32.04
CA VAL A 217 5.62 -1.41 -31.99
C VAL A 217 5.12 -0.57 -30.82
N LYS A 218 6.04 -0.09 -30.00
CA LYS A 218 5.78 0.80 -28.86
C LYS A 218 5.66 2.23 -29.35
N ASP A 219 4.61 2.91 -28.92
CA ASP A 219 4.61 4.37 -28.88
C ASP A 219 5.41 4.82 -27.65
N THR A 220 6.71 4.98 -27.84
CA THR A 220 7.64 5.35 -26.76
C THR A 220 7.33 6.73 -26.18
N ALA A 221 6.80 7.65 -26.99
CA ALA A 221 6.39 8.98 -26.53
C ALA A 221 5.17 8.89 -25.62
N TYR A 222 4.12 8.16 -26.04
CA TYR A 222 2.92 7.93 -25.23
C TYR A 222 3.22 7.17 -23.94
N ILE A 223 4.00 6.09 -24.02
CA ILE A 223 4.36 5.27 -22.86
C ILE A 223 5.19 6.08 -21.88
N THR A 224 6.17 6.86 -22.36
CA THR A 224 6.96 7.76 -21.50
C THR A 224 6.04 8.76 -20.82
N ALA A 225 5.14 9.41 -21.56
CA ALA A 225 4.19 10.37 -21.02
C ALA A 225 3.27 9.77 -19.93
N LYS A 226 2.82 8.52 -20.08
CA LYS A 226 1.98 7.82 -19.09
C LYS A 226 2.75 7.27 -17.89
N LEU A 227 4.02 6.92 -18.06
CA LEU A 227 4.86 6.32 -17.00
C LEU A 227 5.75 7.36 -16.29
N LYS A 228 5.66 8.64 -16.66
CA LYS A 228 6.31 9.77 -16.02
C LYS A 228 6.01 9.83 -14.52
N ARG A 229 7.03 9.66 -13.67
CA ARG A 229 6.93 9.89 -12.22
C ARG A 229 7.47 11.27 -11.89
N ARG A 230 6.79 11.98 -11.01
CA ARG A 230 7.36 13.18 -10.39
C ARG A 230 8.63 12.79 -9.63
N ARG A 231 9.69 13.60 -9.74
CA ARG A 231 10.87 13.44 -8.89
C ARG A 231 10.48 13.91 -7.50
N LYS A 232 10.91 13.19 -6.46
CA LYS A 232 10.66 13.55 -5.06
C LYS A 232 12.00 13.69 -4.36
N TYR A 233 12.27 14.88 -3.85
CA TYR A 233 13.42 15.21 -3.03
C TYR A 233 12.96 15.25 -1.58
N VAL A 234 13.56 14.45 -0.70
CA VAL A 234 13.18 14.36 0.72
C VAL A 234 14.37 14.79 1.57
N PHE A 235 14.18 15.80 2.40
CA PHE A 235 15.20 16.35 3.29
C PHE A 235 15.18 15.66 4.66
N GLY A 236 16.29 15.74 5.40
CA GLY A 236 16.47 15.03 6.68
C GLY A 236 15.44 15.38 7.77
N ASN A 237 14.82 16.56 7.68
CA ASN A 237 13.77 17.04 8.58
C ASN A 237 12.34 16.66 8.12
N GLY A 238 12.20 15.89 7.05
CA GLY A 238 10.89 15.44 6.53
C GLY A 238 10.20 16.41 5.56
N VAL A 239 10.78 17.58 5.31
CA VAL A 239 10.36 18.44 4.19
C VAL A 239 10.62 17.71 2.88
N TRP A 240 9.76 17.88 1.88
CA TRP A 240 9.99 17.32 0.55
C TRP A 240 9.52 18.26 -0.56
N ILE A 241 10.19 18.15 -1.70
CA ILE A 241 9.86 18.88 -2.93
C ILE A 241 9.55 17.85 -4.01
N SER A 242 8.50 18.12 -4.80
CA SER A 242 8.17 17.27 -5.94
C SER A 242 8.15 18.08 -7.22
N THR A 243 8.91 17.64 -8.21
CA THR A 243 8.96 18.27 -9.52
C THR A 243 8.29 17.41 -10.58
N PRO A 244 7.69 18.03 -11.62
CA PRO A 244 7.35 17.32 -12.83
C PRO A 244 8.57 16.54 -13.37
N PRO A 245 8.34 15.37 -14.00
CA PRO A 245 9.41 14.53 -14.54
C PRO A 245 10.28 15.24 -15.58
N ASP A 246 9.69 16.25 -16.23
CA ASP A 246 10.20 16.94 -17.41
C ASP A 246 10.87 18.27 -17.05
N VAL A 247 11.02 18.55 -15.75
CA VAL A 247 11.72 19.75 -15.29
C VAL A 247 13.17 19.68 -15.74
N GLU A 248 13.61 20.74 -16.42
CA GLU A 248 14.98 20.91 -16.89
C GLU A 248 15.97 20.77 -15.73
N ALA A 249 17.18 20.26 -16.00
CA ALA A 249 18.15 19.91 -14.98
C ALA A 249 18.60 21.11 -14.13
N ASP A 250 18.42 22.33 -14.64
CA ASP A 250 18.78 23.61 -14.03
C ASP A 250 17.62 24.26 -13.27
N ALA A 251 16.38 23.83 -13.44
CA ALA A 251 15.23 24.48 -12.81
C ALA A 251 15.21 24.36 -11.27
N ILE A 252 15.85 23.33 -10.71
CA ILE A 252 16.09 23.21 -9.27
C ILE A 252 17.55 22.82 -9.00
N LYS A 253 18.22 23.63 -8.18
CA LYS A 253 19.55 23.32 -7.62
C LYS A 253 19.41 22.99 -6.14
N ILE A 254 20.04 21.90 -5.70
CA ILE A 254 20.05 21.48 -4.29
C ILE A 254 21.50 21.36 -3.85
N GLU A 255 21.90 22.14 -2.86
CA GLU A 255 23.26 22.17 -2.32
C GLU A 255 23.22 21.99 -0.80
N SER A 256 24.13 21.18 -0.26
CA SER A 256 24.31 21.03 1.18
C SER A 256 25.32 22.05 1.69
N ASP A 257 24.95 22.81 2.71
CA ASP A 257 25.88 23.62 3.48
C ASP A 257 26.25 22.87 4.77
N GLU A 258 27.43 22.23 4.74
CA GLU A 258 27.93 21.41 5.84
C GLU A 258 28.33 22.24 7.08
N LEU A 259 28.59 23.54 6.93
CA LEU A 259 29.04 24.40 8.04
C LEU A 259 27.91 24.73 9.02
N ILE A 260 26.69 24.86 8.50
CA ILE A 260 25.49 25.19 9.29
C ILE A 260 24.45 24.08 9.31
N GLY A 261 24.73 22.94 8.67
CA GLY A 261 23.83 21.78 8.62
C GLY A 261 22.53 22.05 7.87
N THR A 262 22.56 22.93 6.87
CA THR A 262 21.36 23.30 6.10
C THR A 262 21.44 22.81 4.66
N THR A 263 20.29 22.70 4.00
CA THR A 263 20.20 22.42 2.57
C THR A 263 19.61 23.63 1.87
N ILE A 264 20.35 24.20 0.93
CA ILE A 264 19.91 25.32 0.11
C ILE A 264 19.22 24.74 -1.13
N VAL A 265 17.97 25.15 -1.33
CA VAL A 265 17.22 24.82 -2.55
C VAL A 265 17.01 26.11 -3.34
N THR A 266 17.58 26.16 -4.53
CA THR A 266 17.35 27.24 -5.49
C THR A 266 16.35 26.78 -6.53
N ILE A 267 15.25 27.53 -6.70
CA ILE A 267 14.27 27.32 -7.76
C ILE A 267 14.48 28.43 -8.79
N ASN A 268 14.94 28.06 -9.98
CA ASN A 268 15.24 29.00 -11.06
C ASN A 268 13.95 29.36 -11.81
N SER A 269 13.12 30.19 -11.18
CA SER A 269 11.81 30.61 -11.68
C SER A 269 11.41 31.97 -11.11
N GLN A 270 10.48 32.66 -11.79
CA GLN A 270 9.73 33.76 -11.20
C GLN A 270 8.48 33.23 -10.47
N ILE A 271 7.99 33.98 -9.49
CA ILE A 271 6.73 33.66 -8.80
C ILE A 271 5.58 33.98 -9.76
N ALA A 272 4.82 32.97 -10.17
CA ALA A 272 3.70 33.13 -11.12
C ALA A 272 2.38 33.50 -10.44
N THR A 273 2.17 33.10 -9.19
CA THR A 273 0.96 33.41 -8.40
C THR A 273 1.29 33.33 -6.93
N GLN A 274 0.79 34.28 -6.14
CA GLN A 274 0.91 34.31 -4.68
C GLN A 274 -0.49 34.60 -4.13
N ASN A 275 -1.05 33.63 -3.39
CA ASN A 275 -2.29 33.82 -2.64
C ASN A 275 -1.97 34.23 -1.21
#